data_AF-X6LUE4-F1
#
_entry.id   AF-X6LUE4-F1
#
_cell.length_a   1.000
_cell.length_b   1.000
_cell.length_c   1.000
_cell.angle_alpha   90.00
_cell.angle_beta   90.00
_cell.angle_gamma   90.00
#
_symmetry.space_group_name_H-M   'P 1'
#
loop_
_entity.id
_entity.type
_entity.pdbx_description
1 polymer ?
#
loop_
_entity_poly.entity_id
_entity_poly.type
_entity_poly.pdbx_seq_one_letter_code
_entity_poly.pdbx_strand_id
1 'polypeptide(L)'
;MQKQKDNLSLSECYNKDWVSLTNEPQGLSTLICCLCKQIANNAVELRCDEHENVEHVYLVGEECLQKYLKQSQGKCPIEQHNHCEFSQNKMARKLVSELLISCPRQFNLKERQVNEGIKSAEENVNELNSNSKSTCNYKGKIKGLNDHLDKCNLISNKEIIQSEIGEQFNVVNEQIVKWQKMVEDLQLQIERTNEKKNKQIEQINVNLFFLKYFC
;
A
#
# COMPACT_ATOMS: atom_id res chain seq x y z
N MET A 1 2.45 -24.45 -1.62
CA MET A 1 2.01 -23.05 -1.75
C MET A 1 2.31 -22.34 -0.44
N GLN A 2 3.37 -21.54 -0.42
CA GLN A 2 3.74 -20.76 0.76
C GLN A 2 2.78 -19.57 0.85
N LYS A 3 1.89 -19.52 1.85
CA LYS A 3 1.14 -18.29 2.15
C LYS A 3 2.18 -17.20 2.43
N GLN A 4 2.29 -16.22 1.53
CA GLN A 4 3.17 -15.08 1.76
C GLN A 4 2.66 -14.35 3.00
N LYS A 5 3.56 -14.17 3.98
CA LYS A 5 3.26 -13.51 5.23
C LYS A 5 2.92 -12.05 4.93
N ASP A 6 1.69 -11.65 5.22
CA ASP A 6 1.23 -10.28 5.01
C ASP A 6 2.06 -9.30 5.82
N ASN A 7 2.70 -8.35 5.13
CA ASN A 7 3.34 -7.19 5.75
C ASN A 7 2.29 -6.14 6.12
N LEU A 8 1.31 -6.49 6.96
CA LEU A 8 0.87 -5.47 7.92
C LEU A 8 2.14 -5.18 8.72
N SER A 9 2.70 -3.97 8.62
CA SER A 9 3.96 -3.66 9.31
C SER A 9 3.67 -3.62 10.81
N LEU A 10 3.63 -4.80 11.43
CA LEU A 10 3.40 -5.00 12.86
C LEU A 10 4.57 -4.50 13.69
N SER A 11 5.61 -3.98 13.05
CA SER A 11 6.72 -3.26 13.68
C SER A 11 6.41 -1.77 13.86
N GLU A 12 5.48 -1.19 13.09
CA GLU A 12 5.09 0.21 13.22
C GLU A 12 4.12 0.43 14.39
N CYS A 13 3.92 1.70 14.76
CA CYS A 13 2.94 2.08 15.78
C CYS A 13 1.51 1.75 15.32
N TYR A 14 0.63 1.40 16.26
CA TYR A 14 -0.73 1.00 15.94
C TYR A 14 -1.64 2.20 15.72
N ASN A 15 -2.46 2.15 14.66
CA ASN A 15 -3.42 3.20 14.35
C ASN A 15 -4.32 3.50 15.58
N LYS A 16 -4.31 4.76 16.02
CA LYS A 16 -5.02 5.22 17.21
C LYS A 16 -6.52 5.07 17.07
N ASP A 17 -7.08 5.40 15.92
CA ASP A 17 -8.53 5.32 15.68
C ASP A 17 -9.00 3.87 15.74
N TRP A 18 -8.24 2.96 15.12
CA TRP A 18 -8.48 1.53 15.19
C TRP A 18 -8.49 0.99 16.62
N VAL A 19 -7.48 1.35 17.43
CA VAL A 19 -7.41 0.95 18.85
C VAL A 19 -8.54 1.59 19.66
N SER A 20 -8.93 2.83 19.35
CA SER A 20 -9.98 3.56 20.07
C SER A 20 -11.38 2.99 19.85
N LEU A 21 -11.58 2.15 18.83
CA LEU A 21 -12.86 1.45 18.62
C LEU A 21 -13.23 0.48 19.75
N THR A 22 -12.24 0.04 20.54
CA THR A 22 -12.43 -1.02 21.55
C THR A 22 -11.85 -0.70 22.92
N ASN A 23 -11.29 0.51 23.12
CA ASN A 23 -10.71 0.92 24.39
C ASN A 23 -11.09 2.38 24.71
N GLU A 24 -11.18 2.69 26.00
CA GLU A 24 -11.50 4.04 26.48
C GLU A 24 -10.37 5.04 26.18
N PRO A 25 -10.66 6.24 25.65
CA PRO A 25 -9.64 7.21 25.23
C PRO A 25 -8.70 7.68 26.34
N GLN A 26 -9.18 7.77 27.59
CA GLN A 26 -8.40 8.33 28.71
C GLN A 26 -7.13 7.51 28.96
N GLY A 27 -7.21 6.18 28.88
CA GLY A 27 -6.09 5.27 29.09
C GLY A 27 -5.11 5.16 27.91
N LEU A 28 -5.50 5.66 26.72
CA LEU A 28 -4.67 5.61 25.52
C LEU A 28 -3.70 6.80 25.42
N SER A 29 -4.04 7.93 26.04
CA SER A 29 -3.29 9.19 25.94
C SER A 29 -1.81 9.04 26.33
N THR A 30 -1.52 8.26 27.37
CA THR A 30 -0.15 8.01 27.87
C THR A 30 0.63 7.00 27.03
N LEU A 31 -0.01 6.35 26.05
CA LEU A 31 0.59 5.34 25.18
C LEU A 31 0.87 5.89 23.77
N ILE A 32 0.72 7.19 23.56
CA ILE A 32 0.89 7.83 22.25
C ILE A 32 2.38 8.03 21.96
N CYS A 33 2.82 7.57 20.79
CA CYS A 33 4.13 7.87 20.24
C CYS A 33 4.23 9.37 19.91
N CYS A 34 5.21 10.07 20.49
CA CYS A 34 5.35 11.51 20.30
C CYS A 34 5.77 11.90 18.87
N LEU A 35 6.32 10.96 18.09
CA LEU A 35 6.71 11.17 16.69
C LEU A 35 5.53 11.05 15.72
N CYS A 36 4.87 9.89 15.65
CA CYS A 36 3.82 9.62 14.66
C CYS A 36 2.40 9.86 15.18
N LYS A 37 2.25 10.18 16.48
CA LYS A 37 0.96 10.43 17.17
C LYS A 37 0.00 9.23 17.19
N GLN A 38 0.50 8.04 16.86
CA GLN A 38 -0.21 6.75 16.96
C GLN A 38 0.09 6.04 18.29
N ILE A 39 -0.50 4.88 18.56
CA ILE A 39 -0.20 4.09 19.77
C ILE A 39 1.18 3.45 19.64
N ALA A 40 2.09 3.74 20.58
CA ALA A 40 3.48 3.34 20.54
C ALA A 40 3.65 1.82 20.58
N ASN A 41 4.08 1.23 19.46
CA ASN A 41 4.48 -0.17 19.40
C ASN A 41 5.95 -0.32 19.85
N ASN A 42 6.24 -1.40 20.59
CA ASN A 42 7.55 -1.63 21.22
C ASN A 42 8.05 -0.37 21.95
N ALA A 43 7.18 0.26 22.72
CA ALA A 43 7.41 1.56 23.32
C ALA A 43 8.79 1.71 24.01
N VAL A 44 9.42 2.84 23.72
CA VAL A 44 10.71 3.31 24.24
C VAL A 44 10.45 4.66 24.90
N GLU A 45 11.02 4.89 26.07
CA GLU A 45 10.98 6.18 26.74
C GLU A 45 12.27 6.97 26.50
N LEU A 46 12.15 8.28 26.42
CA LEU A 46 13.28 9.19 26.41
C LEU A 46 13.72 9.46 27.84
N ARG A 47 15.03 9.37 28.08
CA ARG A 47 15.68 9.68 29.35
C ARG A 47 16.79 10.67 29.10
N CYS A 48 16.43 11.94 29.07
CA CYS A 48 17.42 13.01 28.96
C CYS A 48 17.23 13.93 30.15
N ASP A 49 18.33 14.46 30.64
CA ASP A 49 18.36 15.33 31.82
C ASP A 49 17.50 16.59 31.58
N GLU A 50 17.40 17.03 30.32
CA GLU A 50 16.54 18.13 29.87
C GLU A 50 15.03 17.82 30.05
N HIS A 51 14.66 16.55 30.17
CA HIS A 51 13.28 16.07 30.34
C HIS A 51 13.08 15.24 31.63
N GLU A 52 14.00 15.31 32.59
CA GLU A 52 13.88 14.55 33.85
C GLU A 52 12.75 15.10 34.76
N ASN A 53 12.39 16.38 34.59
CA ASN A 53 11.41 17.10 35.42
C ASN A 53 10.02 17.30 34.77
N VAL A 54 9.73 16.71 33.62
CA VAL A 54 8.37 16.75 33.07
C VAL A 54 7.49 15.71 33.77
N GLU A 55 6.29 16.12 34.19
CA GLU A 55 5.26 15.22 34.75
C GLU A 55 4.89 14.05 33.81
N HIS A 56 5.26 14.14 32.53
CA HIS A 56 4.88 13.23 31.47
C HIS A 56 6.10 12.57 30.84
N VAL A 57 6.08 11.24 30.74
CA VAL A 57 7.10 10.46 30.04
C VAL A 57 6.90 10.60 28.53
N TYR A 58 7.94 11.00 27.80
CA TYR A 58 7.92 10.98 26.34
C TYR A 58 8.07 9.55 25.83
N LEU A 59 6.99 9.02 25.26
CA LEU A 59 6.95 7.68 24.68
C LEU A 59 7.14 7.73 23.17
N VAL A 60 7.95 6.84 22.62
CA VAL A 60 8.20 6.70 21.19
C VAL A 60 8.14 5.24 20.79
N GLY A 61 7.55 4.93 19.63
CA GLY A 61 7.65 3.59 19.07
C GLY A 61 9.06 3.30 18.57
N GLU A 62 9.58 2.10 18.83
CA GLU A 62 10.99 1.75 18.56
C GLU A 62 11.37 1.95 17.08
N GLU A 63 10.51 1.53 16.14
CA GLU A 63 10.77 1.72 14.71
C GLU A 63 10.71 3.21 14.30
N CYS A 64 9.79 3.98 14.89
CA CYS A 64 9.71 5.43 14.66
C CYS A 64 11.00 6.12 15.12
N LEU A 65 11.50 5.74 16.29
CA LEU A 65 12.75 6.26 16.82
C LEU A 65 13.93 5.90 15.91
N GLN A 66 14.03 4.65 15.48
CA GLN A 66 15.10 4.21 14.58
C GLN A 66 15.09 4.96 13.24
N LYS A 67 13.91 5.16 12.63
CA LYS A 67 13.77 5.93 11.38
C LYS A 67 14.21 7.38 11.59
N TYR A 68 13.75 8.00 12.67
CA TYR A 68 14.05 9.37 13.01
C TYR A 68 15.55 9.60 13.25
N LEU A 69 16.19 8.79 14.10
CA LEU A 69 17.62 8.97 14.44
C LEU A 69 18.55 8.86 13.23
N LYS A 70 18.19 8.02 12.25
CA LYS A 70 18.93 7.93 10.97
C LYS A 70 18.89 9.24 10.18
N GLN A 71 17.80 9.99 10.27
CA GLN A 71 17.61 11.25 9.55
C GLN A 71 18.13 12.45 10.34
N SER A 72 18.05 12.42 11.66
CA SER A 72 18.39 13.55 12.55
C SER A 72 19.84 13.53 13.04
N GLN A 73 20.69 12.61 12.55
CA GLN A 73 22.05 12.40 13.05
C GLN A 73 22.11 12.11 14.55
N GLY A 74 21.11 11.37 15.07
CA GLY A 74 21.07 10.96 16.47
C GLY A 74 20.58 12.04 17.46
N LYS A 75 20.12 13.20 16.97
CA LYS A 75 19.57 14.26 17.84
C LYS A 75 18.26 13.85 18.50
N CYS A 76 17.95 14.46 19.63
CA CYS A 76 16.70 14.21 20.37
C CYS A 76 15.44 14.53 19.52
N PRO A 77 14.39 13.69 19.57
CA PRO A 77 13.08 13.95 18.94
C PRO A 77 12.33 15.20 19.42
N ILE A 78 12.63 15.70 20.63
CA ILE A 78 11.85 16.77 21.26
C ILE A 78 12.52 18.13 20.99
N GLU A 79 13.73 18.34 21.51
CA GLU A 79 14.43 19.65 21.44
C GLU A 79 15.79 19.59 20.71
N GLN A 80 16.05 18.53 19.93
CA GLN A 80 17.24 18.42 19.06
C GLN A 80 18.60 18.51 19.76
N HIS A 81 18.65 18.41 21.09
CA HIS A 81 19.91 18.35 21.83
C HIS A 81 20.66 17.04 21.54
N ASN A 82 21.96 17.06 21.84
CA ASN A 82 22.83 15.88 21.75
C ASN A 82 22.71 15.05 23.04
N HIS A 83 23.12 13.78 23.00
CA HIS A 83 23.18 12.87 24.17
C HIS A 83 21.83 12.52 24.83
N CYS A 84 20.81 12.19 24.03
CA CYS A 84 19.58 11.61 24.57
C CYS A 84 19.77 10.11 24.83
N GLU A 85 19.45 9.65 26.05
CA GLU A 85 19.33 8.21 26.31
C GLU A 85 17.92 7.73 26.02
N PHE A 86 17.82 6.45 25.65
CA PHE A 86 16.57 5.80 25.32
C PHE A 86 16.53 4.43 25.99
N SER A 87 15.42 4.10 26.63
CA SER A 87 15.24 2.82 27.30
C SER A 87 13.90 2.19 26.96
N GLN A 88 13.88 0.87 26.95
CA GLN A 88 12.63 0.15 26.73
C GLN A 88 11.69 0.38 27.92
N ASN A 89 10.51 0.93 27.66
CA ASN A 89 9.50 1.10 28.70
C ASN A 89 8.67 -0.20 28.81
N LYS A 90 9.10 -1.09 29.70
CA LYS A 90 8.46 -2.40 29.90
C LYS A 90 6.99 -2.29 30.32
N MET A 91 6.64 -1.26 31.09
CA MET A 91 5.27 -1.05 31.55
C MET A 91 4.36 -0.65 30.39
N ALA A 92 4.76 0.35 29.60
CA ALA A 92 4.02 0.79 28.42
C ALA A 92 3.88 -0.33 27.39
N ARG A 93 4.96 -1.09 27.12
CA ARG A 93 4.91 -2.28 26.25
C ARG A 93 3.87 -3.29 26.75
N LYS A 94 3.81 -3.57 28.05
CA LYS A 94 2.81 -4.45 28.65
C LYS A 94 1.39 -3.88 28.47
N LEU A 95 1.17 -2.61 28.81
CA LEU A 95 -0.14 -1.95 28.65
C LEU A 95 -0.64 -2.03 27.21
N VAL A 96 0.20 -1.64 26.24
CA VAL A 96 -0.10 -1.74 24.81
C VAL A 96 -0.46 -3.17 24.41
N SER A 97 0.31 -4.16 24.88
CA SER A 97 0.08 -5.57 24.54
C SER A 97 -1.27 -6.12 25.05
N GLU A 98 -1.84 -5.50 26.08
CA GLU A 98 -3.12 -5.88 26.69
C GLU A 98 -4.33 -5.13 26.09
N LEU A 99 -4.11 -4.08 25.28
CA LEU A 99 -5.18 -3.35 24.62
C LEU A 99 -6.00 -4.28 23.74
N LEU A 100 -7.32 -4.10 23.79
CA LEU A 100 -8.24 -4.84 22.94
C LEU A 100 -8.26 -4.24 21.55
N ILE A 101 -8.43 -5.06 20.54
CA ILE A 101 -8.50 -4.65 19.14
C ILE A 101 -9.48 -5.55 18.39
N SER A 102 -10.09 -5.03 17.33
CA SER A 102 -10.69 -5.87 16.29
C SER A 102 -9.63 -6.31 15.28
N CYS A 103 -9.93 -7.28 14.42
CA CYS A 103 -9.03 -7.62 13.31
C CYS A 103 -8.69 -6.36 12.48
N PRO A 104 -7.39 -6.07 12.22
CA PRO A 104 -7.01 -4.90 11.42
C PRO A 104 -7.44 -5.04 9.96
N ARG A 105 -7.52 -6.27 9.41
CA ARG A 105 -8.06 -6.50 8.06
C ARG A 105 -9.53 -6.08 7.96
N GLN A 106 -10.33 -6.22 9.03
CA GLN A 106 -11.72 -5.71 9.05
C GLN A 106 -11.80 -4.19 9.10
N PHE A 107 -10.92 -3.56 9.87
CA PHE A 107 -10.88 -2.11 10.00
C PHE A 107 -10.60 -1.45 8.65
N ASN A 108 -9.56 -1.92 7.96
CA ASN A 108 -9.15 -1.40 6.66
C ASN A 108 -10.24 -1.56 5.58
N LEU A 109 -10.99 -2.67 5.60
CA LEU A 109 -12.09 -2.89 4.65
C LEU A 109 -13.23 -1.89 4.84
N LYS A 110 -13.58 -1.58 6.10
CA LYS A 110 -14.63 -0.60 6.40
C LYS A 110 -14.20 0.82 6.00
N GLU A 111 -12.93 1.17 6.22
CA GLU A 111 -12.39 2.47 5.85
C GLU A 111 -12.49 2.72 4.32
N ARG A 112 -12.19 1.71 3.50
CA ARG A 112 -12.36 1.79 2.02
C ARG A 112 -13.81 2.02 1.60
N GLN A 113 -14.75 1.25 2.16
CA GLN A 113 -16.17 1.38 1.82
C GLN A 113 -16.73 2.78 2.12
N VAL A 114 -16.24 3.43 3.18
CA VAL A 114 -16.62 4.80 3.53
C VAL A 114 -16.01 5.80 2.55
N ASN A 115 -14.74 5.62 2.17
CA ASN A 115 -14.02 6.55 1.28
C ASN A 115 -14.47 6.46 -0.20
N GLU A 116 -14.96 5.30 -0.64
CA GLU A 116 -15.48 5.08 -2.01
C GLU A 116 -16.92 5.59 -2.21
N GLY A 117 -17.53 6.20 -1.20
CA GLY A 117 -18.80 6.91 -1.36
C GLY A 117 -19.97 6.02 -1.78
N ILE A 118 -20.03 4.77 -1.29
CA ILE A 118 -21.17 3.89 -1.57
C ILE A 118 -22.41 4.44 -0.86
N LYS A 119 -23.19 5.19 -1.62
CA LYS A 119 -24.63 5.32 -1.43
C LYS A 119 -25.19 3.91 -1.40
N SER A 120 -25.55 3.45 -0.22
CA SER A 120 -26.50 2.35 -0.06
C SER A 120 -27.85 2.81 -0.62
N ALA A 121 -28.04 2.66 -1.92
CA ALA A 121 -29.34 2.40 -2.48
C ALA A 121 -29.29 0.96 -2.96
N GLU A 122 -30.22 0.18 -2.43
CA GLU A 122 -30.45 -1.21 -2.76
C GLU A 122 -30.57 -1.40 -4.29
N GLU A 123 -30.27 -2.62 -4.73
CA GLU A 123 -30.47 -3.18 -6.08
C GLU A 123 -29.24 -3.24 -7.00
N ASN A 124 -28.94 -4.48 -7.41
CA ASN A 124 -27.95 -4.95 -8.39
C ASN A 124 -26.55 -5.27 -7.86
N VAL A 125 -26.48 -6.25 -6.96
CA VAL A 125 -25.30 -7.11 -6.83
C VAL A 125 -25.45 -8.25 -7.84
N ASN A 126 -24.86 -8.08 -9.03
CA ASN A 126 -24.44 -9.21 -9.84
C ASN A 126 -22.99 -9.00 -10.28
N GLU A 127 -22.20 -10.02 -9.91
CA GLU A 127 -20.96 -10.43 -10.57
C GLU A 127 -19.74 -9.51 -10.51
N LEU A 128 -19.13 -9.47 -9.32
CA LEU A 128 -17.70 -9.83 -9.21
C LEU A 128 -17.53 -10.77 -8.01
N ASN A 129 -17.66 -12.07 -8.30
CA ASN A 129 -17.02 -13.22 -7.65
C ASN A 129 -16.55 -13.04 -6.18
N SER A 130 -17.43 -12.64 -5.27
CA SER A 130 -17.22 -12.69 -3.82
C SER A 130 -17.42 -14.12 -3.32
N ASN A 131 -16.58 -15.04 -3.79
CA ASN A 131 -16.53 -16.38 -3.26
C ASN A 131 -15.96 -16.33 -1.84
N SER A 132 -16.87 -16.53 -0.89
CA SER A 132 -16.75 -16.44 0.57
C SER A 132 -16.83 -15.02 1.15
N LYS A 133 -17.99 -14.72 1.77
CA LYS A 133 -18.09 -13.80 2.91
C LYS A 133 -17.12 -14.29 3.99
N SER A 134 -15.82 -14.02 3.86
CA SER A 134 -14.84 -14.31 4.90
C SER A 134 -15.04 -13.31 6.03
N THR A 135 -16.10 -13.52 6.81
CA THR A 135 -16.38 -12.69 7.98
C THR A 135 -15.37 -13.05 9.05
N CYS A 136 -14.36 -12.20 9.25
CA CYS A 136 -13.63 -12.21 10.50
C CYS A 136 -14.47 -11.47 11.55
N ASN A 137 -14.33 -11.87 12.80
CA ASN A 137 -15.01 -11.31 13.97
C ASN A 137 -14.08 -11.39 15.18
N TYR A 138 -12.76 -11.40 14.91
CA TYR A 138 -11.75 -11.42 15.94
C TYR A 138 -11.82 -10.12 16.74
N LYS A 139 -11.92 -10.30 18.06
CA LYS A 139 -11.74 -9.28 19.07
C LYS A 139 -10.83 -9.87 20.14
N GLY A 140 -9.65 -9.30 20.33
CA GLY A 140 -8.63 -9.87 21.19
C GLY A 140 -7.58 -8.85 21.58
N LYS A 141 -6.56 -9.29 22.31
CA LYS A 141 -5.47 -8.42 22.76
C LYS A 141 -4.41 -8.28 21.67
N ILE A 142 -3.73 -7.13 21.61
CA ILE A 142 -2.64 -6.88 20.65
C ILE A 142 -1.59 -7.99 20.67
N LYS A 143 -1.21 -8.53 21.84
CA LYS A 143 -0.24 -9.64 21.92
C LYS A 143 -0.64 -10.91 21.16
N GLY A 144 -1.94 -11.16 20.98
CA GLY A 144 -2.48 -12.30 20.23
C GLY A 144 -2.76 -12.01 18.76
N LEU A 145 -2.40 -10.82 18.28
CA LEU A 145 -2.69 -10.38 16.92
C LEU A 145 -1.93 -11.18 15.86
N ASN A 146 -0.64 -11.46 16.09
CA ASN A 146 0.19 -12.24 15.16
C ASN A 146 -0.42 -13.62 14.91
N ASP A 147 -0.72 -14.34 15.99
CA ASP A 147 -1.34 -15.67 15.93
C ASP A 147 -2.68 -15.66 15.20
N HIS A 148 -3.43 -14.56 15.35
CA HIS A 148 -4.67 -14.36 14.61
C HIS A 148 -4.42 -14.14 13.12
N LEU A 149 -3.51 -13.24 12.74
CA LEU A 149 -3.26 -12.87 11.33
C LEU A 149 -2.75 -14.04 10.49
N ASP A 150 -1.97 -14.94 11.08
CA ASP A 150 -1.49 -16.16 10.43
C ASP A 150 -2.64 -17.11 10.02
N LYS A 151 -3.78 -17.05 10.73
CA LYS A 151 -4.96 -17.90 10.53
C LYS A 151 -6.18 -17.13 10.04
N CYS A 152 -6.07 -15.81 9.88
CA CYS A 152 -7.21 -14.98 9.54
C CYS A 152 -7.61 -15.22 8.08
N ASN A 153 -8.90 -15.42 7.87
CA ASN A 153 -9.49 -15.74 6.56
C ASN A 153 -9.81 -14.50 5.72
N LEU A 154 -9.65 -13.29 6.28
CA LEU A 154 -9.75 -12.05 5.50
C LEU A 154 -8.49 -11.85 4.67
N ILE A 155 -8.67 -11.50 3.40
CA ILE A 155 -7.60 -11.16 2.48
C ILE A 155 -6.93 -9.84 2.95
N SER A 156 -5.61 -9.75 2.88
CA SER A 156 -4.92 -8.50 3.23
C SER A 156 -5.06 -7.43 2.15
N ASN A 157 -4.86 -6.16 2.52
CA ASN A 157 -4.83 -5.06 1.56
C ASN A 157 -3.81 -5.29 0.42
N LYS A 158 -2.71 -5.98 0.70
CA LYS A 158 -1.67 -6.28 -0.29
C LYS A 158 -2.15 -7.33 -1.28
N GLU A 159 -2.81 -8.38 -0.79
CA GLU A 159 -3.38 -9.43 -1.64
C GLU A 159 -4.50 -8.88 -2.54
N ILE A 160 -5.35 -7.97 -2.03
CA ILE A 160 -6.38 -7.28 -2.84
C ILE A 160 -5.73 -6.41 -3.93
N ILE A 161 -4.73 -5.59 -3.56
CA ILE A 161 -4.03 -4.74 -4.54
C ILE A 161 -3.28 -5.60 -5.56
N GLN A 162 -2.70 -6.72 -5.16
CA GLN A 162 -2.02 -7.65 -6.07
C GLN A 162 -2.99 -8.31 -7.05
N SER A 163 -4.21 -8.69 -6.61
CA SER A 163 -5.22 -9.24 -7.51
C SER A 163 -5.72 -8.18 -8.50
N GLU A 164 -6.02 -6.97 -8.03
CA GLU A 164 -6.51 -5.88 -8.88
C GLU A 164 -5.45 -5.44 -9.92
N ILE A 165 -4.20 -5.25 -9.49
CA ILE A 165 -3.09 -4.92 -10.39
C ILE A 165 -2.83 -6.07 -11.36
N GLY A 166 -2.90 -7.33 -10.89
CA GLY A 166 -2.71 -8.50 -11.74
C GLY A 166 -3.74 -8.59 -12.86
N GLU A 167 -5.02 -8.35 -12.54
CA GLU A 167 -6.10 -8.32 -13.52
C GLU A 167 -5.93 -7.17 -14.53
N GLN A 168 -5.64 -5.95 -14.05
CA GLN A 168 -5.40 -4.81 -14.94
C GLN A 168 -4.18 -5.02 -15.84
N PHE A 169 -3.11 -5.61 -15.31
CA PHE A 169 -1.91 -5.92 -16.08
C PHE A 169 -2.21 -6.89 -17.22
N ASN A 170 -3.03 -7.91 -16.99
CA ASN A 170 -3.44 -8.85 -18.03
C ASN A 170 -4.22 -8.14 -19.15
N VAL A 171 -5.16 -7.25 -18.80
CA VAL A 171 -5.92 -6.47 -19.78
C VAL A 171 -5.01 -5.57 -20.62
N VAL A 172 -4.07 -4.88 -19.97
CA VAL A 172 -3.08 -4.03 -20.67
C VAL A 172 -2.19 -4.88 -21.58
N ASN A 173 -1.75 -6.05 -21.12
CA ASN A 173 -0.92 -6.95 -21.91
C ASN A 173 -1.66 -7.48 -23.14
N GLU A 174 -2.93 -7.84 -23.02
CA GLU A 174 -3.77 -8.21 -24.17
C GLU A 174 -3.93 -7.06 -25.16
N GLN A 175 -4.08 -5.83 -24.67
CA GLN A 175 -4.13 -4.65 -25.53
C GLN A 175 -2.80 -4.42 -26.26
N ILE A 176 -1.66 -4.55 -25.57
CA ILE A 176 -0.32 -4.42 -26.19
C ILE A 176 -0.16 -5.42 -27.34
N VAL A 177 -0.55 -6.68 -27.14
CA VAL A 177 -0.48 -7.71 -28.20
C VAL A 177 -1.37 -7.34 -29.41
N LYS A 178 -2.56 -6.78 -29.16
CA LYS A 178 -3.43 -6.29 -30.26
C LYS A 178 -2.80 -5.13 -31.02
N TRP A 179 -2.20 -4.17 -30.31
CA TRP A 179 -1.51 -3.03 -30.91
C TRP A 179 -0.30 -3.47 -31.74
N GLN A 180 0.49 -4.43 -31.26
CA GLN A 180 1.62 -4.99 -32.01
C GLN A 180 1.17 -5.59 -33.35
N LYS A 181 0.10 -6.39 -33.36
CA LYS A 181 -0.48 -6.95 -34.59
C LYS A 181 -0.97 -5.87 -35.56
N MET A 182 -1.59 -4.80 -35.06
CA MET A 182 -2.01 -3.68 -35.89
C MET A 182 -0.81 -2.95 -36.52
N VAL A 183 0.27 -2.77 -35.78
CA VAL A 183 1.50 -2.15 -36.30
C VAL A 183 2.11 -3.01 -37.41
N GLU A 184 2.18 -4.33 -37.23
CA GLU A 184 2.67 -5.27 -38.26
C GLU A 184 1.81 -5.22 -39.54
N ASP A 185 0.48 -5.20 -39.41
CA ASP A 185 -0.40 -5.10 -40.58
C ASP A 185 -0.23 -3.76 -41.31
N LEU A 186 -0.12 -2.65 -40.56
CA LEU A 186 0.13 -1.34 -41.15
C LEU A 186 1.47 -1.28 -41.89
N GLN A 187 2.52 -1.93 -41.37
CA GLN A 187 3.82 -2.04 -42.05
C GLN A 187 3.69 -2.79 -43.39
N LEU A 188 2.99 -3.91 -43.40
CA LEU A 188 2.71 -4.67 -44.64
C LEU A 188 1.90 -3.86 -45.66
N GLN A 189 0.94 -3.05 -45.20
CA GLN A 189 0.16 -2.17 -46.08
C GLN A 189 1.04 -1.07 -46.70
N ILE A 190 1.97 -0.50 -45.93
CA ILE A 190 2.93 0.51 -46.42
C ILE A 190 3.84 -0.11 -47.50
N GLU A 191 4.39 -1.30 -47.26
CA GLU A 191 5.24 -2.01 -48.23
C GLU A 191 4.51 -2.27 -49.55
N ARG A 192 3.30 -2.84 -49.49
CA ARG A 192 2.46 -3.08 -50.68
C ARG A 192 2.16 -1.80 -51.44
N THR A 193 1.95 -0.69 -50.72
CA THR A 193 1.66 0.61 -51.35
C THR A 193 2.90 1.17 -52.02
N ASN A 194 4.07 1.03 -51.41
CA ASN A 194 5.34 1.45 -51.98
C ASN A 194 5.69 0.64 -53.24
N GLU A 195 5.49 -0.68 -53.23
CA GLU A 195 5.67 -1.52 -54.42
C GLU A 195 4.78 -1.09 -55.59
N LYS A 196 3.49 -0.81 -55.32
CA LYS A 196 2.56 -0.32 -56.35
C LYS A 196 3.00 1.02 -56.93
N LYS A 197 3.43 1.96 -56.07
CA LYS A 197 3.95 3.26 -56.51
C LYS A 197 5.21 3.11 -57.36
N ASN A 198 6.15 2.25 -56.96
CA ASN A 198 7.38 2.00 -57.71
C ASN A 198 7.08 1.48 -59.12
N LYS A 199 6.17 0.50 -59.26
CA LYS A 199 5.72 -0.01 -60.57
C LYS A 199 5.09 1.09 -61.44
N GLN A 200 4.30 1.99 -60.84
CA GLN A 200 3.73 3.13 -61.56
C GLN A 200 4.80 4.12 -62.03
N ILE A 201 5.80 4.42 -61.20
CA ILE A 201 6.92 5.29 -61.54
C ILE A 201 7.74 4.69 -62.70
N GLU A 202 8.04 3.39 -62.65
CA GLU A 202 8.72 2.67 -63.73
C GLU A 202 7.95 2.77 -65.05
N GLN A 203 6.63 2.55 -65.01
CA GLN A 203 5.78 2.66 -66.20
C GLN A 203 5.78 4.09 -66.79
N ILE A 204 5.71 5.11 -65.93
CA ILE A 204 5.78 6.52 -66.36
C ILE A 204 7.15 6.82 -66.99
N ASN A 205 8.24 6.35 -66.39
CA ASN A 205 9.59 6.54 -66.91
C ASN A 205 9.77 5.90 -68.29
N VAL A 206 9.22 4.70 -68.50
CA VAL A 206 9.21 4.04 -69.82
C VAL A 206 8.44 4.87 -70.83
N ASN A 207 7.23 5.35 -70.50
CA ASN A 207 6.43 6.17 -71.40
C ASN A 207 7.12 7.50 -71.75
N LEU A 208 7.76 8.15 -70.78
CA LEU A 208 8.56 9.37 -71.00
C LEU A 208 9.76 9.13 -71.91
N PHE A 209 10.42 7.97 -71.79
CA PHE A 209 11.50 7.59 -72.69
C PHE A 209 10.98 7.45 -74.13
N PHE A 210 9.87 6.74 -74.35
CA PHE A 210 9.29 6.62 -75.69
C PHE A 210 8.92 7.97 -76.31
N LEU A 211 8.27 8.86 -75.55
CA LEU A 211 7.92 10.20 -76.02
C LEU A 211 9.14 11.06 -76.39
N LYS A 212 10.26 10.89 -75.70
CA LYS A 212 11.46 11.70 -75.91
C LYS A 212 12.28 11.29 -77.15
N TYR A 213 12.20 10.01 -77.55
CA TYR A 213 13.07 9.46 -78.59
C TYR A 213 12.33 9.00 -79.86
N PHE A 214 11.00 8.88 -79.83
CA PHE A 214 10.21 8.32 -80.94
C PHE A 214 9.02 9.19 -81.38
N CYS A 215 8.89 10.40 -80.85
CA CYS A 215 7.94 11.44 -81.31
C CYS A 215 8.73 12.72 -81.60
#